data_AF-A0A519NHK6-F1
#
_entry.id   AF-A0A519NHK6-F1
#
_cell.length_a   1.000
_cell.length_b   1.000
_cell.length_c   1.000
_cell.angle_alpha   90.00
_cell.angle_beta   90.00
_cell.angle_gamma   90.00
#
_symmetry.space_group_name_H-M   'P 1'
#
loop_
_entity.id
_entity.type
_entity.pdbx_description
1 polymer ?
#
loop_
_entity_poly.entity_id
_entity_poly.type
_entity_poly.pdbx_seq_one_letter_code
_entity_poly.pdbx_strand_id
1 'polypeptide(L)'
;MKKHLIVLILALSAFLSVSSFAQKASDKEAKIKMLKDFYTEYITASAKEPSDQKEIDAIKKKYCTAKFLKELDAKLASGELDYDIFVSAQDYDVEWLKSLKIESAATFNVFRVTYDMGYEDDQALIRPVVTKEKGKFKIDNIKTD
;
A
#
# COMPACT_ATOMS: atom_id res chain seq x y z
N MET A 1 -5.47 51.49 8.87
CA MET A 1 -4.29 50.57 8.85
C MET A 1 -4.56 49.23 9.54
N LYS A 2 -4.96 49.17 10.82
CA LYS A 2 -5.21 47.91 11.54
C LYS A 2 -6.28 46.98 10.92
N LYS A 3 -7.35 47.53 10.34
CA LYS A 3 -8.42 46.75 9.66
C LYS A 3 -7.93 46.05 8.37
N HIS A 4 -7.05 46.70 7.60
CA HIS A 4 -6.47 46.10 6.38
C HIS A 4 -5.43 45.03 6.71
N LEU A 5 -4.71 45.16 7.83
CA LEU A 5 -3.77 44.14 8.31
C LEU A 5 -4.49 42.87 8.79
N ILE A 6 -5.66 43.00 9.42
CA ILE A 6 -6.49 41.85 9.86
C ILE A 6 -7.08 41.10 8.65
N VAL A 7 -7.53 41.81 7.61
CA VAL A 7 -8.03 41.20 6.37
C VAL A 7 -6.91 40.44 5.63
N LEU A 8 -5.67 40.94 5.66
CA LEU A 8 -4.52 40.27 5.05
C LEU A 8 -4.17 38.95 5.77
N ILE A 9 -4.28 38.89 7.10
CA ILE A 9 -4.01 37.70 7.90
C ILE A 9 -5.08 36.61 7.69
N LEU A 10 -6.36 37.01 7.57
CA LEU A 10 -7.46 36.09 7.26
C LEU A 10 -7.40 35.54 5.83
N ALA A 11 -6.93 36.33 4.86
CA ALA A 11 -6.72 35.85 3.51
C ALA A 11 -5.57 34.83 3.44
N LEU A 12 -4.49 35.04 4.20
CA LEU A 12 -3.32 34.15 4.18
C LEU A 12 -3.58 32.78 4.83
N SER A 13 -4.42 32.71 5.86
CA SER A 13 -4.80 31.44 6.50
C SER A 13 -5.73 30.58 5.64
N ALA A 14 -6.57 31.20 4.82
CA ALA A 14 -7.41 30.51 3.84
C ALA A 14 -6.59 29.85 2.71
N PHE A 15 -5.45 30.44 2.31
CA PHE A 15 -4.57 29.84 1.30
C PHE A 15 -3.79 28.61 1.82
N LEU A 16 -3.38 28.61 3.10
CA LEU A 16 -2.62 27.49 3.71
C LEU A 16 -3.48 26.23 3.97
N SER A 17 -4.79 26.40 4.13
CA SER A 17 -5.70 25.30 4.40
C SER A 17 -6.06 24.53 3.12
N VAL A 18 -6.22 25.21 1.98
CA VAL A 18 -6.49 24.59 0.67
C VAL A 18 -5.29 23.74 0.19
N SER A 19 -4.06 24.21 0.38
CA SER A 19 -2.85 23.46 -0.02
C SER A 19 -2.72 22.12 0.72
N SER A 20 -3.14 22.07 1.98
CA SER A 20 -3.05 20.86 2.82
C SER A 20 -4.03 19.76 2.37
N PHE A 21 -5.22 20.12 1.90
CA PHE A 21 -6.20 19.16 1.38
C PHE A 21 -5.79 18.61 0.01
N ALA A 22 -5.34 19.47 -0.90
CA ALA A 22 -4.86 19.06 -2.22
C ALA A 22 -3.65 18.09 -2.11
N GLN A 23 -2.70 18.39 -1.21
CA GLN A 23 -1.57 17.51 -0.95
C GLN A 23 -1.99 16.14 -0.43
N LYS A 24 -2.98 16.08 0.48
CA LYS A 24 -3.50 14.81 1.03
C LYS A 24 -4.21 13.96 -0.03
N ALA A 25 -4.98 14.59 -0.91
CA ALA A 25 -5.65 13.90 -2.02
C ALA A 25 -4.63 13.35 -3.02
N SER A 26 -3.65 14.15 -3.42
CA SER A 26 -2.56 13.74 -4.31
C SER A 26 -1.70 12.63 -3.71
N ASP A 27 -1.36 12.71 -2.43
CA ASP A 27 -0.63 11.65 -1.72
C ASP A 27 -1.46 10.36 -1.67
N LYS A 28 -2.78 10.44 -1.48
CA LYS A 28 -3.67 9.26 -1.49
C LYS A 28 -3.64 8.57 -2.86
N GLU A 29 -3.81 9.32 -3.94
CA GLU A 29 -3.76 8.77 -5.31
C GLU A 29 -2.41 8.14 -5.62
N ALA A 30 -1.32 8.81 -5.22
CA ALA A 30 0.03 8.30 -5.39
C ALA A 30 0.29 7.00 -4.60
N LYS A 31 -0.24 6.88 -3.37
CA LYS A 31 -0.18 5.63 -2.59
C LYS A 31 -0.98 4.51 -3.25
N ILE A 32 -2.20 4.79 -3.73
CA ILE A 32 -3.02 3.80 -4.44
C ILE A 32 -2.29 3.33 -5.70
N LYS A 33 -1.72 4.26 -6.48
CA LYS A 33 -0.95 3.90 -7.67
C LYS A 33 0.26 3.03 -7.30
N MET A 34 1.03 3.40 -6.28
CA MET A 34 2.17 2.62 -5.80
C MET A 34 1.75 1.20 -5.40
N LEU A 35 0.64 1.06 -4.67
CA LEU A 35 0.12 -0.26 -4.30
C LEU A 35 -0.31 -1.06 -5.54
N LYS A 36 -1.01 -0.45 -6.50
CA LYS A 36 -1.37 -1.13 -7.76
C LYS A 36 -0.12 -1.64 -8.48
N ASP A 37 0.90 -0.78 -8.64
CA ASP A 37 2.16 -1.14 -9.27
C ASP A 37 2.85 -2.31 -8.51
N PHE A 38 2.86 -2.27 -7.16
CA PHE A 38 3.39 -3.36 -6.32
C PHE A 38 2.66 -4.68 -6.56
N TYR A 39 1.33 -4.71 -6.42
CA TYR A 39 0.55 -5.93 -6.54
C TYR A 39 0.64 -6.53 -7.95
N THR A 40 0.60 -5.69 -8.99
CA THR A 40 0.78 -6.14 -10.37
C THR A 40 2.16 -6.73 -10.59
N GLU A 41 3.25 -6.03 -10.20
CA GLU A 41 4.61 -6.54 -10.38
C GLU A 41 4.84 -7.83 -9.56
N TYR A 42 4.40 -7.83 -8.30
CA TYR A 42 4.59 -8.94 -7.37
C TYR A 42 3.89 -10.22 -7.85
N ILE A 43 2.58 -10.14 -8.08
CA ILE A 43 1.79 -11.31 -8.49
C ILE A 43 2.25 -11.82 -9.86
N THR A 44 2.55 -10.93 -10.81
CA THR A 44 3.05 -11.31 -12.14
C THR A 44 4.40 -12.02 -12.05
N ALA A 45 5.31 -11.57 -11.20
CA ALA A 45 6.61 -12.20 -11.02
C ALA A 45 6.50 -13.56 -10.30
N SER A 46 5.65 -13.66 -9.28
CA SER A 46 5.41 -14.90 -8.55
C SER A 46 4.72 -15.99 -9.37
N ALA A 47 3.84 -15.62 -10.32
CA ALA A 47 3.12 -16.56 -11.18
C ALA A 47 3.94 -17.12 -12.36
N LYS A 48 5.22 -16.74 -12.49
CA LYS A 48 6.09 -17.30 -13.54
C LYS A 48 6.51 -18.72 -13.17
N GLU A 49 6.64 -19.58 -14.20
CA GLU A 49 7.12 -20.95 -14.05
C GLU A 49 8.37 -21.19 -14.93
N PRO A 50 9.57 -21.37 -14.32
CA PRO A 50 9.85 -21.30 -12.88
C PRO A 50 9.82 -19.84 -12.37
N SER A 51 9.53 -19.67 -11.08
CA SER A 51 9.60 -18.36 -10.44
C SER A 51 11.05 -17.92 -10.21
N ASP A 52 11.33 -16.62 -10.36
CA ASP A 52 12.64 -16.03 -10.06
C ASP A 52 12.61 -15.32 -8.69
N GLN A 53 13.09 -16.00 -7.66
CA GLN A 53 13.12 -15.45 -6.30
C GLN A 53 13.92 -14.14 -6.20
N LYS A 54 14.95 -13.94 -7.04
CA LYS A 54 15.73 -12.69 -7.01
C LYS A 54 14.91 -11.52 -7.53
N GLU A 55 14.09 -11.75 -8.55
CA GLU A 55 13.15 -10.76 -9.08
C GLU A 55 12.10 -10.40 -8.02
N ILE A 56 11.50 -11.40 -7.39
CA ILE A 56 10.50 -11.23 -6.32
C ILE A 56 11.11 -10.43 -5.15
N ASP A 57 12.32 -10.76 -4.71
CA ASP A 57 13.02 -10.05 -3.64
C ASP A 57 13.35 -8.59 -4.04
N ALA A 58 13.69 -8.34 -5.30
CA ALA A 58 13.93 -6.99 -5.81
C ALA A 58 12.65 -6.15 -5.79
N ILE A 59 11.51 -6.73 -6.18
CA ILE A 59 10.19 -6.09 -6.10
C ILE A 59 9.84 -5.78 -4.64
N LYS A 60 10.00 -6.75 -3.72
CA LYS A 60 9.80 -6.53 -2.29
C LYS A 60 10.67 -5.38 -1.78
N LYS A 61 11.97 -5.33 -2.10
CA LYS A 61 12.88 -4.24 -1.68
C LYS A 61 12.52 -2.87 -2.28
N LYS A 62 11.99 -2.86 -3.51
CA LYS A 62 11.53 -1.64 -4.19
C LYS A 62 10.35 -1.00 -3.46
N TYR A 63 9.37 -1.82 -3.05
CA TYR A 63 8.09 -1.33 -2.54
C TYR A 63 7.91 -1.39 -1.03
N CYS A 64 8.67 -2.22 -0.32
CA CYS A 64 8.56 -2.37 1.14
C CYS A 64 9.67 -1.62 1.88
N THR A 65 9.42 -1.25 3.14
CA THR A 65 10.46 -0.77 4.04
C THR A 65 11.37 -1.92 4.45
N ALA A 66 12.65 -1.63 4.67
CA ALA A 66 13.60 -2.66 5.10
C ALA A 66 13.25 -3.23 6.48
N LYS A 67 12.67 -2.38 7.34
CA LYS A 67 12.13 -2.78 8.65
C LYS A 67 11.07 -3.86 8.48
N PHE A 68 10.06 -3.59 7.66
CA PHE A 68 8.96 -4.53 7.43
C PHE A 68 9.45 -5.87 6.88
N LEU A 69 10.34 -5.85 5.88
CA LEU A 69 10.89 -7.09 5.32
C LEU A 69 11.62 -7.92 6.38
N LYS A 70 12.42 -7.29 7.24
CA LYS A 70 13.10 -7.98 8.33
C LYS A 70 12.12 -8.61 9.34
N GLU A 71 11.03 -7.91 9.66
CA GLU A 71 9.98 -8.43 10.55
C GLU A 71 9.24 -9.61 9.89
N LEU A 72 8.95 -9.51 8.60
CA LEU A 72 8.34 -10.58 7.81
C LEU A 72 9.22 -11.83 7.76
N ASP A 73 10.51 -11.67 7.47
CA ASP A 73 11.47 -12.78 7.43
C ASP A 73 11.54 -13.49 8.79
N ALA A 74 11.50 -12.74 9.90
CA ALA A 74 11.50 -13.31 11.24
C ALA A 74 10.22 -14.12 11.53
N LYS A 75 9.06 -13.65 11.09
CA LYS A 75 7.77 -14.36 11.26
C LYS A 75 7.69 -15.65 10.44
N LEU A 76 8.22 -15.62 9.21
CA LEU A 76 8.32 -16.80 8.36
C LEU A 76 9.28 -17.83 8.99
N ALA A 77 10.45 -17.37 9.48
CA ALA A 77 11.43 -18.24 10.11
C ALA A 77 10.95 -18.85 11.44
N SER A 78 10.09 -18.16 12.19
CA SER A 78 9.51 -18.67 13.43
C SER A 78 8.30 -19.57 13.22
N GLY A 79 7.74 -19.62 12.00
CA GLY A 79 6.48 -20.31 11.71
C GLY A 79 5.24 -19.58 12.23
N GLU A 80 5.35 -18.31 12.65
CA GLU A 80 4.19 -17.47 12.97
C GLU A 80 3.35 -17.18 11.72
N LEU A 81 3.97 -17.23 10.55
CA LEU A 81 3.35 -17.03 9.25
C LEU A 81 3.65 -18.22 8.34
N ASP A 82 2.62 -18.87 7.83
CA ASP A 82 2.68 -20.04 6.94
C ASP A 82 2.01 -19.79 5.57
N TYR A 83 1.66 -18.53 5.27
CA TYR A 83 1.07 -18.09 4.00
C TYR A 83 1.72 -16.79 3.50
N ASP A 84 1.50 -16.44 2.24
CA ASP A 84 1.96 -15.17 1.69
C ASP A 84 1.08 -14.02 2.19
N ILE A 85 1.58 -13.24 3.15
CA ILE A 85 0.85 -12.13 3.76
C ILE A 85 0.46 -11.01 2.78
N PHE A 86 1.15 -10.90 1.64
CA PHE A 86 0.80 -9.90 0.64
C PHE A 86 -0.51 -10.25 -0.06
N VAL A 87 -0.79 -11.54 -0.22
CA VAL A 87 -2.00 -12.06 -0.88
C VAL A 87 -2.93 -12.87 0.05
N SER A 88 -2.63 -12.93 1.35
CA SER A 88 -3.43 -13.67 2.33
C SER A 88 -3.75 -15.12 1.90
N ALA A 89 -2.84 -15.79 1.19
CA ALA A 89 -3.07 -17.10 0.60
C ALA A 89 -1.76 -17.90 0.53
N GLN A 90 -1.85 -19.24 0.44
CA GLN A 90 -0.69 -20.10 0.17
C GLN A 90 -0.36 -20.10 -1.33
N ASP A 91 -1.38 -20.26 -2.17
CA ASP A 91 -1.29 -20.25 -3.63
C ASP A 91 -2.18 -19.14 -4.21
N TYR A 92 -1.80 -18.61 -5.36
CA TYR A 92 -2.53 -17.55 -6.05
C TYR A 92 -2.22 -17.53 -7.55
N ASP A 93 -3.18 -17.05 -8.33
CA ASP A 93 -3.08 -16.96 -9.79
C ASP A 93 -2.92 -15.50 -10.24
N VAL A 94 -2.21 -15.28 -11.35
CA VAL A 94 -2.12 -13.97 -12.01
C VAL A 94 -3.49 -13.43 -12.39
N GLU A 95 -4.46 -14.30 -12.63
CA GLU A 95 -5.86 -13.98 -12.95
C GLU A 95 -6.55 -13.17 -11.84
N TRP A 96 -6.11 -13.28 -10.59
CA TRP A 96 -6.62 -12.46 -9.47
C TRP A 96 -6.41 -10.95 -9.71
N LEU A 97 -5.43 -10.57 -10.54
CA LEU A 97 -5.22 -9.17 -10.91
C LEU A 97 -6.40 -8.56 -11.68
N LYS A 98 -7.24 -9.37 -12.33
CA LYS A 98 -8.42 -8.89 -13.07
C LYS A 98 -9.48 -8.27 -12.15
N SER A 99 -9.53 -8.69 -10.90
CA SER A 99 -10.47 -8.22 -9.89
C SER A 99 -9.82 -7.35 -8.81
N LEU A 100 -8.53 -7.00 -8.96
CA LEU A 100 -7.78 -6.18 -8.00
C LEU A 100 -8.46 -4.81 -7.77
N LYS A 101 -8.87 -4.58 -6.52
CA LYS A 101 -9.41 -3.31 -6.04
C LYS A 101 -8.58 -2.80 -4.89
N ILE A 102 -8.30 -1.49 -4.90
CA ILE A 102 -7.53 -0.82 -3.85
C ILE A 102 -8.28 0.44 -3.42
N GLU A 103 -8.66 0.47 -2.15
CA GLU A 103 -9.43 1.56 -1.55
C GLU A 103 -8.73 2.11 -0.30
N SER A 104 -8.91 3.39 -0.01
CA SER A 104 -8.45 3.93 1.27
C SER A 104 -9.34 3.43 2.40
N ALA A 105 -8.76 2.97 3.50
CA ALA A 105 -9.50 2.75 4.73
C ALA A 105 -9.79 4.09 5.44
N ALA A 106 -10.52 4.03 6.56
CA ALA A 106 -10.78 5.20 7.40
C ALA A 106 -9.49 5.85 7.94
N THR A 107 -8.40 5.07 8.07
CA THR A 107 -7.09 5.56 8.51
C THR A 107 -6.25 6.00 7.30
N PHE A 108 -5.70 7.22 7.32
CA PHE A 108 -5.03 7.89 6.19
C PHE A 108 -3.87 7.13 5.50
N ASN A 109 -3.29 6.13 6.18
CA ASN A 109 -2.18 5.32 5.69
C ASN A 109 -2.52 3.83 5.55
N VAL A 110 -3.76 3.44 5.80
CA VAL A 110 -4.21 2.05 5.67
C VAL A 110 -5.08 1.96 4.43
N PHE A 111 -4.84 0.94 3.63
CA PHE A 111 -5.64 0.64 2.46
C PHE A 111 -6.34 -0.70 2.63
N ARG A 112 -7.36 -0.93 1.82
CA ARG A 112 -8.00 -2.22 1.63
C ARG A 112 -7.65 -2.68 0.23
N VAL A 113 -7.01 -3.84 0.15
CA VAL A 113 -6.72 -4.50 -1.11
C VAL A 113 -7.55 -5.76 -1.15
N THR A 114 -8.37 -5.88 -2.20
CA THR A 114 -9.23 -7.02 -2.41
C THR A 114 -9.11 -7.53 -3.85
N TYR A 115 -9.40 -8.80 -4.01
CA TYR A 115 -9.61 -9.46 -5.30
C TYR A 115 -10.53 -10.66 -5.06
N ASP A 116 -11.14 -11.08 -6.15
CA ASP A 116 -11.95 -12.28 -6.25
C ASP A 116 -11.02 -13.50 -6.33
N MET A 117 -11.13 -14.41 -5.36
CA MET A 117 -10.33 -15.64 -5.30
C MET A 117 -10.95 -16.79 -6.10
N GLY A 118 -12.12 -16.58 -6.73
CA GLY A 118 -12.81 -17.58 -7.55
C GLY A 118 -13.65 -18.58 -6.77
N TYR A 119 -13.83 -18.38 -5.46
CA TYR A 119 -14.73 -19.14 -4.60
C TYR A 119 -15.94 -18.27 -4.22
N GLU A 120 -17.13 -18.85 -4.13
CA GLU A 120 -18.35 -18.10 -3.80
C GLU A 120 -18.16 -17.34 -2.47
N ASP A 121 -18.40 -16.02 -2.49
CA ASP A 121 -18.27 -15.07 -1.38
C ASP A 121 -16.86 -14.83 -0.78
N ASP A 122 -15.81 -15.40 -1.36
CA ASP A 122 -14.44 -15.29 -0.84
C ASP A 122 -13.64 -14.18 -1.55
N GLN A 123 -13.54 -13.03 -0.88
CA GLN A 123 -12.58 -11.98 -1.24
C GLN A 123 -11.44 -11.95 -0.23
N ALA A 124 -10.21 -11.86 -0.73
CA ALA A 124 -9.09 -11.50 0.13
C ALA A 124 -9.29 -10.08 0.68
N LEU A 125 -8.92 -9.87 1.94
CA LEU A 125 -8.86 -8.54 2.55
C LEU A 125 -7.46 -8.31 3.12
N ILE A 126 -6.58 -7.71 2.32
CA ILE A 126 -5.26 -7.29 2.79
C ILE A 126 -5.30 -5.81 3.19
N ARG A 127 -4.66 -5.50 4.32
CA ARG A 127 -4.66 -4.14 4.90
C ARG A 127 -3.25 -3.55 4.98
N PRO A 128 -2.65 -3.15 3.85
CA PRO A 128 -1.31 -2.59 3.86
C PRO A 128 -1.30 -1.20 4.52
N VAL A 129 -0.26 -0.98 5.31
CA VAL A 129 0.10 0.31 5.91
C VAL A 129 1.19 0.93 5.06
N VAL A 130 0.97 2.14 4.54
CA VAL A 130 1.91 2.84 3.66
C VAL A 130 2.54 4.02 4.37
N THR A 131 3.86 4.10 4.33
CA THR A 131 4.67 5.23 4.82
C THR A 131 5.39 5.94 3.67
N LYS A 132 5.99 7.10 3.96
CA LYS A 132 6.83 7.85 3.00
C LYS A 132 8.27 7.87 3.51
N GLU A 133 9.18 7.19 2.81
CA GLU A 133 10.61 7.17 3.10
C GLU A 133 11.39 7.85 1.98
N LYS A 134 12.20 8.88 2.32
CA LYS A 134 13.04 9.61 1.36
C LYS A 134 12.26 10.07 0.10
N GLY A 135 11.01 10.53 0.32
CA GLY A 135 10.13 11.01 -0.73
C GLY A 135 9.35 9.95 -1.50
N LYS A 136 9.58 8.65 -1.25
CA LYS A 136 8.88 7.53 -1.93
C LYS A 136 7.91 6.84 -0.99
N PHE A 137 6.74 6.45 -1.48
CA PHE A 137 5.80 5.64 -0.71
C PHE A 137 6.26 4.18 -0.66
N LYS A 138 6.10 3.55 0.51
CA LYS A 138 6.48 2.17 0.77
C LYS A 138 5.49 1.47 1.70
N ILE A 139 5.32 0.16 1.53
CA ILE A 139 4.60 -0.71 2.44
C ILE A 139 5.46 -0.92 3.68
N ASP A 140 4.94 -0.53 4.84
CA ASP A 140 5.62 -0.63 6.14
C ASP A 140 5.04 -1.72 7.04
N ASN A 141 3.83 -2.19 6.74
CA ASN A 141 3.20 -3.30 7.45
C ASN A 141 1.99 -3.84 6.68
N ILE A 142 1.53 -5.03 7.01
CA ILE A 142 0.19 -5.54 6.69
C ILE A 142 -0.54 -5.77 8.01
N LYS A 143 -1.71 -5.14 8.20
CA LYS A 143 -2.51 -5.38 9.41
C LYS A 143 -3.20 -6.73 9.32
N THR A 144 -2.85 -7.61 10.24
CA THR A 144 -3.64 -8.80 10.62
C THR A 144 -4.63 -8.38 11.72
N ASP A 145 -5.83 -8.97 11.74
CA ASP A 145 -6.78 -8.81 12.85
C ASP A 145 -6.35 -9.64 14.06
#